data_AF-A0A399WPL4-F1
#
_entry.id   AF-A0A399WPL4-F1
#
_cell.length_a   1.000
_cell.length_b   1.000
_cell.length_c   1.000
_cell.angle_alpha   90.00
_cell.angle_beta   90.00
_cell.angle_gamma   90.00
#
_symmetry.space_group_name_H-M   'P 1'
#
loop_
_entity.id
_entity.type
_entity.pdbx_description
1 polymer ?
#
loop_
_entity_poly.entity_id
_entity_poly.type
_entity_poly.pdbx_seq_one_letter_code
_entity_poly.pdbx_strand_id
1 'polypeptide(L)'
;MSQENKFNDLTKNDVLDCRELFLSADEALRLTDFCELEDLAVVGIEGGEYDGYAFTPDLDLIQDYSEPTTNDWPRFRTHCNKHARIFLTPFIGDRNRRFYMVIFSRNDMTLPT
;
A
#
# COMPACT_ATOMS: atom_id res chain seq x y z
N MET A 1 -2.17 25.70 0.12
CA MET A 1 -3.03 24.65 0.70
C MET A 1 -2.11 23.67 1.42
N SER A 2 -2.26 23.50 2.73
CA SER A 2 -1.42 22.60 3.53
C SER A 2 -1.67 21.14 3.15
N GLN A 3 -0.63 20.31 3.24
CA GLN A 3 -0.70 18.89 2.87
C GLN A 3 -1.65 18.07 3.76
N GLU A 4 -2.00 18.56 4.96
CA GLU A 4 -3.03 17.99 5.84
C GLU A 4 -4.39 17.80 5.15
N ASN A 5 -4.74 18.66 4.18
CA ASN A 5 -6.02 18.54 3.47
C ASN A 5 -6.08 17.38 2.47
N LYS A 6 -4.95 16.73 2.12
CA LYS A 6 -4.95 15.59 1.18
C LYS A 6 -5.29 14.25 1.85
N PHE A 7 -5.06 14.13 3.16
CA PHE A 7 -5.33 12.90 3.91
C PHE A 7 -6.81 12.77 4.30
N ASN A 8 -7.47 13.89 4.58
CA ASN A 8 -8.90 13.94 4.90
C ASN A 8 -9.82 13.54 3.73
N ASP A 9 -9.28 13.37 2.52
CA ASP A 9 -10.05 13.01 1.32
C ASP A 9 -10.01 11.50 0.99
N LEU A 10 -9.32 10.69 1.82
CA LEU A 10 -9.32 9.22 1.68
C LEU A 10 -10.71 8.61 1.95
N THR A 11 -11.58 9.30 2.68
CA THR A 11 -12.72 8.65 3.34
C THR A 11 -13.96 8.38 2.48
N LYS A 12 -13.97 8.63 1.16
CA LYS A 12 -15.21 8.49 0.36
C LYS A 12 -15.46 7.08 -0.20
N ASN A 13 -14.42 6.28 -0.43
CA ASN A 13 -14.55 4.92 -1.00
C ASN A 13 -13.82 3.83 -0.20
N ASP A 14 -13.15 4.20 0.89
CA ASP A 14 -12.45 3.27 1.75
C ASP A 14 -13.44 2.30 2.42
N VAL A 15 -13.09 1.02 2.40
CA VAL A 15 -13.80 -0.02 3.15
C VAL A 15 -12.96 -0.41 4.35
N LEU A 16 -13.59 -0.38 5.51
CA LEU A 16 -13.01 -0.84 6.76
C LEU A 16 -13.66 -2.18 7.10
N ASP A 17 -12.97 -3.28 6.80
CA ASP A 17 -13.39 -4.63 7.18
C ASP A 17 -12.29 -5.23 8.07
N CYS A 18 -12.70 -5.86 9.18
CA CYS A 18 -11.79 -6.52 10.12
C CYS A 18 -10.57 -5.69 10.63
N ARG A 19 -10.68 -4.33 10.61
CA ARG A 19 -9.61 -3.34 10.94
C ARG A 19 -8.57 -3.12 9.84
N GLU A 20 -8.79 -3.67 8.66
CA GLU A 20 -7.98 -3.43 7.49
C GLU A 20 -8.59 -2.31 6.66
N LEU A 21 -7.73 -1.50 6.06
CA LEU A 21 -8.12 -0.41 5.18
C LEU A 21 -7.95 -0.87 3.74
N PHE A 22 -9.07 -1.04 3.05
CA PHE A 22 -9.12 -1.44 1.65
C PHE A 22 -9.28 -0.22 0.75
N LEU A 23 -8.29 -0.02 -0.11
CA LEU A 23 -8.13 1.15 -0.97
C LEU A 23 -8.37 0.78 -2.44
N SER A 24 -8.91 1.70 -3.24
CA SER A 24 -8.77 1.61 -4.69
C SER A 24 -7.30 1.73 -5.10
N ALA A 25 -6.96 1.34 -6.34
CA ALA A 25 -5.59 1.50 -6.85
C ALA A 25 -5.13 2.97 -6.81
N ASP A 26 -6.02 3.92 -7.13
CA ASP A 26 -5.74 5.36 -7.08
C ASP A 26 -5.45 5.88 -5.65
N GLU A 27 -6.14 5.33 -4.64
CA GLU A 27 -5.91 5.65 -3.22
C GLU A 27 -4.62 4.98 -2.71
N ALA A 28 -4.39 3.72 -3.06
CA ALA A 28 -3.18 2.98 -2.71
C ALA A 28 -1.92 3.62 -3.32
N LEU A 29 -2.00 4.16 -4.54
CA LEU A 29 -0.91 4.93 -5.16
C LEU A 29 -0.62 6.22 -4.39
N ARG A 30 -1.67 6.96 -3.99
CA ARG A 30 -1.52 8.16 -3.16
C ARG A 30 -0.91 7.84 -1.80
N LEU A 31 -1.30 6.72 -1.19
CA LEU A 31 -0.69 6.23 0.05
C LEU A 31 0.78 5.83 -0.16
N THR A 32 1.12 5.21 -1.30
CA THR A 32 2.51 4.87 -1.64
C THR A 32 3.37 6.13 -1.76
N ASP A 33 2.85 7.19 -2.39
CA ASP A 33 3.54 8.48 -2.49
C ASP A 33 3.71 9.15 -1.12
N PHE A 34 2.69 9.07 -0.27
CA PHE A 34 2.79 9.54 1.11
C PHE A 34 3.85 8.76 1.90
N CYS A 35 3.88 7.43 1.78
CA CYS A 35 4.89 6.60 2.44
C CYS A 35 6.30 7.02 2.04
N GLU A 36 6.54 7.27 0.75
CA GLU A 36 7.83 7.79 0.29
C GLU A 36 8.17 9.14 0.95
N LEU A 37 7.21 10.06 1.05
CA LEU A 37 7.46 11.37 1.67
C LEU A 37 7.78 11.27 3.17
N GLU A 38 7.16 10.32 3.88
CA GLU A 38 7.28 10.15 5.33
C GLU A 38 8.37 9.15 5.76
N ASP A 39 9.31 8.82 4.87
CA ASP A 39 10.37 7.82 5.13
C ASP A 39 9.80 6.45 5.57
N LEU A 40 8.72 6.00 4.92
CA LEU A 40 8.07 4.69 5.10
C LEU A 40 8.15 3.85 3.82
N ALA A 41 8.09 2.53 3.96
CA ALA A 41 8.16 1.56 2.87
C ALA A 41 6.89 0.71 2.80
N VAL A 42 6.29 0.60 1.61
CA VAL A 42 5.23 -0.37 1.32
C VAL A 42 5.87 -1.71 1.03
N VAL A 43 5.92 -2.60 2.02
CA VAL A 43 6.63 -3.89 1.94
C VAL A 43 5.76 -5.03 1.42
N GLY A 44 4.45 -4.83 1.32
CA GLY A 44 3.55 -5.82 0.76
C GLY A 44 2.23 -5.22 0.34
N ILE A 45 1.58 -5.86 -0.62
CA ILE A 45 0.25 -5.49 -1.10
C ILE A 45 -0.55 -6.77 -1.30
N GLU A 46 -1.79 -6.75 -0.85
CA GLU A 46 -2.74 -7.82 -1.08
C GLU A 46 -4.01 -7.25 -1.67
N GLY A 47 -4.47 -7.88 -2.75
CA GLY A 47 -5.60 -7.42 -3.55
C GLY A 47 -6.73 -8.43 -3.61
N GLY A 48 -7.89 -7.94 -4.00
CA GLY A 48 -9.08 -8.77 -4.16
C GLY A 48 -10.24 -8.00 -4.79
N GLU A 49 -11.37 -8.66 -4.91
CA GLU A 49 -12.62 -8.05 -5.39
C GLU A 49 -13.48 -7.59 -4.22
N TYR A 50 -14.12 -6.44 -4.37
CA TYR A 50 -15.11 -5.90 -3.45
C TYR A 50 -16.41 -5.63 -4.21
N ASP A 51 -17.48 -6.31 -3.82
CA ASP A 51 -18.79 -6.22 -4.48
C ASP A 51 -19.73 -5.16 -3.87
N GLY A 52 -19.23 -4.39 -2.89
CA GLY A 52 -20.04 -3.45 -2.10
C GLY A 52 -20.41 -3.96 -0.71
N TYR A 53 -20.28 -5.27 -0.47
CA TYR A 53 -20.66 -5.93 0.78
C TYR A 53 -19.52 -6.75 1.38
N ALA A 54 -18.75 -7.44 0.55
CA ALA A 54 -17.70 -8.35 0.99
C ALA A 54 -16.43 -8.18 0.15
N PHE A 55 -15.28 -8.30 0.81
CA PHE A 55 -13.99 -8.44 0.16
C PHE A 55 -13.68 -9.93 -0.05
N THR A 56 -13.32 -10.29 -1.28
CA THR A 56 -12.85 -11.63 -1.63
C THR A 56 -11.38 -11.53 -2.05
N PRO A 57 -10.44 -12.09 -1.28
CA PRO A 57 -9.02 -12.03 -1.62
C PRO A 57 -8.72 -12.81 -2.90
N ASP A 58 -7.80 -12.28 -3.69
CA ASP A 58 -7.30 -12.91 -4.91
C ASP A 58 -5.83 -13.27 -4.72
N LEU A 59 -5.53 -14.57 -4.70
CA LEU A 59 -4.19 -15.07 -4.43
C LEU A 59 -3.17 -14.68 -5.51
N ASP A 60 -3.63 -14.34 -6.72
CA ASP A 60 -2.77 -13.83 -7.79
C ASP A 60 -2.43 -12.34 -7.60
N LEU A 61 -3.09 -11.66 -6.65
CA LEU A 61 -2.89 -10.25 -6.32
C LEU A 61 -2.16 -10.05 -4.98
N ILE A 62 -1.27 -10.97 -4.64
CA ILE A 62 -0.39 -10.86 -3.46
C ILE A 62 1.02 -10.54 -3.93
N GLN A 63 1.60 -9.50 -3.33
CA GLN A 63 3.00 -9.15 -3.54
C GLN A 63 3.70 -8.89 -2.22
N ASP A 64 4.89 -9.47 -2.10
CA ASP A 64 5.78 -9.32 -0.96
C ASP A 64 7.12 -8.74 -1.45
N TYR A 65 7.49 -7.60 -0.88
CA TYR A 65 8.74 -6.88 -1.12
C TYR A 65 9.61 -6.83 0.13
N SER A 66 9.23 -7.54 1.19
CA SER A 66 9.86 -7.49 2.51
C SER A 66 11.24 -8.14 2.55
N GLU A 67 11.63 -8.92 1.54
CA GLU A 67 12.95 -9.54 1.46
C GLU A 67 14.04 -8.46 1.42
N PRO A 68 14.81 -8.27 2.51
CA PRO A 68 15.81 -7.22 2.56
C PRO A 68 16.98 -7.64 1.68
N THR A 69 17.00 -7.15 0.44
CA THR A 69 18.18 -7.28 -0.43
C THR A 69 19.36 -6.44 0.05
N THR A 70 19.15 -5.61 1.08
CA THR A 70 20.12 -4.67 1.63
C THR A 70 19.72 -4.18 3.03
N ASN A 71 20.71 -3.82 3.85
CA ASN A 71 20.51 -3.10 5.12
C ASN A 71 20.45 -1.57 4.92
N ASP A 72 20.49 -1.10 3.66
CA ASP A 72 20.38 0.32 3.30
C ASP A 72 18.90 0.72 3.23
N TRP A 73 18.40 1.34 4.30
CA TRP A 73 17.00 1.76 4.41
C TRP A 73 16.52 2.64 3.24
N PRO A 74 17.20 3.75 2.88
CA PRO A 74 16.84 4.54 1.70
C PRO A 74 16.66 3.71 0.42
N ARG A 75 17.57 2.75 0.18
CA ARG A 75 17.51 1.88 -1.00
C ARG A 75 16.37 0.88 -0.91
N PHE A 76 16.17 0.24 0.25
CA PHE A 76 15.06 -0.68 0.49
C PHE A 76 13.71 -0.01 0.30
N ARG A 77 13.51 1.15 0.94
CA ARG A 77 12.30 1.98 0.80
C ARG A 77 12.00 2.34 -0.65
N THR A 78 13.03 2.84 -1.37
CA THR A 78 12.90 3.20 -2.79
C THR A 78 12.49 1.99 -3.64
N HIS A 79 13.08 0.82 -3.37
CA HIS A 79 12.74 -0.42 -4.06
C HIS A 79 11.28 -0.80 -3.82
N CYS A 80 10.88 -0.94 -2.56
CA CYS A 80 9.52 -1.28 -2.13
C CYS A 80 8.47 -0.36 -2.77
N ASN A 81 8.61 0.96 -2.58
CA ASN A 81 7.65 1.94 -3.08
C ASN A 81 7.62 2.01 -4.61
N LYS A 82 8.73 1.74 -5.30
CA LYS A 82 8.74 1.65 -6.77
C LYS A 82 7.95 0.44 -7.26
N HIS A 83 8.16 -0.73 -6.64
CA HIS A 83 7.49 -1.96 -7.04
C HIS A 83 5.99 -1.93 -6.72
N ALA A 84 5.61 -1.38 -5.57
CA ALA A 84 4.22 -1.09 -5.22
C ALA A 84 3.50 -0.27 -6.32
N ARG A 85 4.10 0.82 -6.79
CA ARG A 85 3.51 1.63 -7.89
C ARG A 85 3.34 0.84 -9.18
N ILE A 86 4.34 0.05 -9.56
CA ILE A 86 4.29 -0.79 -10.76
C ILE A 86 3.15 -1.81 -10.65
N PHE A 87 3.00 -2.44 -9.49
CA PHE A 87 1.95 -3.41 -9.23
C PHE A 87 0.54 -2.81 -9.30
N LEU A 88 0.34 -1.61 -8.74
CA LEU A 88 -0.98 -0.97 -8.67
C LEU A 88 -1.43 -0.34 -9.99
N THR A 89 -0.49 0.10 -10.85
CA THR A 89 -0.77 0.85 -12.08
C THR A 89 -1.80 0.18 -13.02
N PRO A 90 -1.75 -1.14 -13.28
CA PRO A 90 -2.71 -1.81 -14.15
C PRO A 90 -4.17 -1.76 -13.66
N PHE A 91 -4.39 -1.50 -12.38
CA PHE A 91 -5.71 -1.54 -11.73
C PHE A 91 -6.35 -0.15 -11.55
N ILE A 92 -5.71 0.91 -12.05
CA ILE A 92 -6.26 2.27 -12.00
C ILE A 92 -7.63 2.30 -12.70
N GLY A 93 -8.63 2.87 -12.02
CA GLY A 93 -10.01 2.94 -12.52
C GLY A 93 -10.83 1.66 -12.37
N ASP A 94 -10.25 0.54 -11.91
CA ASP A 94 -11.01 -0.64 -11.56
C ASP A 94 -11.78 -0.40 -10.24
N ARG A 95 -13.11 -0.32 -10.36
CA ARG A 95 -13.98 0.00 -9.22
C ARG A 95 -14.22 -1.17 -8.30
N ASN A 96 -14.01 -2.40 -8.76
CA ASN A 96 -14.25 -3.60 -7.99
C ASN A 96 -12.98 -4.10 -7.31
N ARG A 97 -11.80 -3.70 -7.79
CA ARG A 97 -10.54 -4.10 -7.14
C ARG A 97 -10.22 -3.23 -5.93
N ARG A 98 -9.84 -3.87 -4.84
CA ARG A 98 -9.39 -3.24 -3.61
C ARG A 98 -8.10 -3.87 -3.13
N PHE A 99 -7.29 -3.05 -2.45
CA PHE A 99 -5.98 -3.42 -1.98
C PHE A 99 -5.80 -2.99 -0.53
N TYR A 100 -5.15 -3.83 0.27
CA TYR A 100 -4.55 -3.39 1.53
C TYR A 100 -3.03 -3.44 1.41
N MET A 101 -2.37 -2.64 2.22
CA MET A 101 -0.92 -2.40 2.12
C MET A 101 -0.25 -2.65 3.47
N VAL A 102 0.87 -3.35 3.44
CA VAL A 102 1.73 -3.54 4.61
C VAL A 102 2.83 -2.48 4.55
N ILE A 103 2.93 -1.66 5.60
CA ILE A 103 3.82 -0.50 5.65
C ILE A 103 4.79 -0.64 6.81
N PHE A 104 6.07 -0.49 6.52
CA PHE A 104 7.15 -0.50 7.50
C PHE A 104 7.79 0.89 7.63
N SER A 105 8.29 1.17 8.82
CA SER A 105 9.22 2.25 9.12
C SER A 105 10.65 1.71 9.20
N ARG A 106 11.62 2.63 9.29
CA ARG A 106 13.03 2.26 9.50
C ARG A 106 13.24 1.37 10.74
N ASN A 107 12.46 1.59 11.79
CA ASN A 107 12.60 0.85 13.05
C ASN A 107 12.20 -0.63 12.90
N ASP A 108 11.29 -0.92 11.98
CA ASP A 108 10.82 -2.28 11.70
C ASP A 108 11.86 -3.12 10.94
N MET A 109 12.86 -2.47 10.30
CA MET A 109 13.97 -3.15 9.61
C MET A 109 15.04 -3.69 10.57
N THR A 110 14.91 -3.49 11.89
CA THR A 110 15.85 -4.06 12.85
C THR A 110 15.63 -5.57 12.97
N LEU A 111 16.42 -6.35 12.22
CA LEU A 111 16.51 -7.79 12.43
C LEU A 111 16.91 -8.03 13.91
N PRO A 112 16.27 -8.98 14.62
CA PRO A 112 16.80 -9.43 15.89
C PRO A 112 18.23 -9.93 15.67
N THR A 113 19.19 -9.23 16.26
CA THR A 113 20.61 -9.65 16.35
C THR A 113 20.77 -10.88 17.21
#